data_AF-A0A8T4DBL9-F1
#
_entry.id   AF-A0A8T4DBL9-F1
#
_cell.length_a   1.000
_cell.length_b   1.000
_cell.length_c   1.000
_cell.angle_alpha   90.00
_cell.angle_beta   90.00
_cell.angle_gamma   90.00
#
_symmetry.space_group_name_H-M   'P 1'
#
loop_
_entity.id
_entity.type
_entity.pdbx_description
1 polymer ?
#
loop_
_entity_poly.entity_id
_entity_poly.type
_entity_poly.pdbx_seq_one_letter_code
_entity_poly.pdbx_strand_id
1 'polypeptide(L)'
;TDDVIASIELVEDLNYSSSLIVPMNFVSMRGVGLNDEETFTLAKMTQEHWQLMGLCVEHNLRVIPKLMRVYQTGRDLIRNWLLCFAARWMTQSVQQYVATMKRGEPPIARREASRWLYPDIPVF
;
A
#
# COMPACT_ATOMS: atom_id res chain seq x y z
N THR A 1 3.63 13.18 -13.69
CA THR A 1 2.47 12.32 -14.02
C THR A 1 2.92 11.11 -14.80
N ASP A 2 3.75 11.30 -15.83
CA ASP A 2 4.30 10.24 -16.67
C ASP A 2 4.97 9.10 -15.87
N ASP A 3 5.77 9.42 -14.84
CA ASP A 3 6.40 8.40 -13.99
C ASP A 3 5.41 7.53 -13.21
N VAL A 4 4.27 8.10 -12.80
CA VAL A 4 3.22 7.38 -12.07
C VAL A 4 2.48 6.43 -13.02
N ILE A 5 2.23 6.88 -14.25
CA ILE A 5 1.64 6.06 -15.30
C ILE A 5 2.58 4.91 -15.66
N ALA A 6 3.87 5.18 -15.86
CA ALA A 6 4.87 4.14 -16.11
C ALA A 6 4.96 3.12 -14.93
N SER A 7 4.78 3.59 -13.70
CA SER A 7 4.71 2.71 -12.53
C SER A 7 3.44 1.86 -12.51
N ILE A 8 2.30 2.39 -12.98
CA ILE A 8 1.06 1.63 -13.15
C ILE A 8 1.28 0.48 -14.14
N GLU A 9 1.82 0.80 -15.31
CA GLU A 9 2.16 -0.19 -16.36
C GLU A 9 3.11 -1.27 -15.81
N LEU A 10 4.14 -0.86 -15.06
CA LEU A 10 5.06 -1.79 -14.42
C LEU A 10 4.35 -2.75 -13.45
N VAL A 11 3.39 -2.27 -12.64
CA VAL A 11 2.64 -3.13 -11.71
C VAL A 11 1.76 -4.13 -12.46
N GLU A 12 1.16 -3.71 -13.59
CA GLU A 12 0.38 -4.58 -14.46
C GLU A 12 1.24 -5.66 -15.14
N ASP A 13 2.47 -5.33 -15.54
CA ASP A 13 3.42 -6.31 -16.07
C ASP A 13 3.91 -7.30 -15.00
N LEU A 14 4.10 -6.83 -13.76
CA LEU A 14 4.50 -7.65 -12.63
C LEU A 14 3.36 -8.53 -12.08
N ASN A 15 2.16 -8.47 -12.65
CA ASN A 15 0.95 -9.11 -12.14
C ASN A 15 1.04 -10.64 -12.03
N TYR A 16 1.97 -11.27 -12.75
CA TYR A 16 2.25 -12.71 -12.70
C TYR A 16 3.31 -13.11 -11.66
N SER A 17 4.02 -12.13 -11.09
CA SER A 17 4.98 -12.38 -10.02
C SER A 17 4.28 -12.75 -8.70
N SER A 18 4.98 -13.46 -7.81
CA SER A 18 4.50 -13.74 -6.45
C SER A 18 5.20 -12.84 -5.43
N SER A 19 5.45 -11.60 -5.81
CA SER A 19 6.13 -10.59 -5.00
C SER A 19 5.11 -9.68 -4.32
N LEU A 20 5.47 -9.09 -3.18
CA LEU A 20 4.70 -7.97 -2.63
C LEU A 20 5.22 -6.68 -3.24
N ILE A 21 4.30 -5.82 -3.69
CA ILE A 21 4.62 -4.52 -4.28
C ILE A 21 4.15 -3.43 -3.32
N VAL A 22 5.08 -2.56 -2.91
CA VAL A 22 4.79 -1.48 -1.96
C VAL A 22 5.21 -0.16 -2.62
N PRO A 23 4.25 0.73 -2.95
CA PRO A 23 4.60 2.05 -3.45
C PRO A 23 5.16 2.88 -2.28
N MET A 24 6.44 3.24 -2.38
CA MET A 24 7.14 4.04 -1.38
C MET A 24 7.00 5.52 -1.72
N ASN A 25 6.37 6.29 -0.84
CA ASN A 25 6.27 7.74 -0.99
C ASN A 25 7.52 8.43 -0.43
N PHE A 26 7.92 9.54 -1.04
CA PHE A 26 9.06 10.32 -0.58
C PHE A 26 8.80 10.96 0.79
N VAL A 27 9.77 10.80 1.70
CA VAL A 27 9.80 11.47 3.00
C VAL A 27 11.12 12.21 3.10
N SER A 28 11.04 13.53 3.30
CA SER A 28 12.24 14.33 3.57
C SER A 28 12.79 13.97 4.94
N MET A 29 14.09 13.71 5.00
CA MET A 29 14.82 13.33 6.20
C MET A 29 15.96 14.31 6.41
N ARG A 30 16.06 14.96 7.59
CA ARG A 30 17.18 15.86 7.91
C ARG A 30 18.55 15.16 7.78
N GLY A 31 19.55 15.87 7.26
CA GLY A 31 20.93 15.41 7.14
C GLY A 31 21.31 14.70 5.83
N VAL A 32 20.41 14.66 4.85
CA VAL A 32 20.57 14.06 3.52
C VAL A 32 20.56 15.14 2.42
N GLY A 33 20.89 14.81 1.17
CA GLY A 33 20.92 15.78 0.07
C GLY A 33 19.57 16.41 -0.31
N LEU A 34 18.45 15.92 0.24
CA LEU A 34 17.08 16.35 -0.09
C LEU A 34 16.32 16.88 1.13
N ASN A 35 17.02 17.45 2.12
CA ASN A 35 16.41 17.93 3.38
C ASN A 35 15.39 19.05 3.17
N ASP A 36 15.61 19.87 2.15
CA ASP A 36 14.80 21.04 1.87
C ASP A 36 13.63 20.71 0.93
N GLU A 37 13.56 19.47 0.43
CA GLU A 37 12.46 19.00 -0.39
C GLU A 37 11.22 18.72 0.47
N GLU A 38 10.06 19.02 -0.10
CA GLU A 38 8.81 18.85 0.62
C GLU A 38 8.40 17.36 0.65
N THR A 39 8.17 16.83 1.86
CA THR A 39 7.64 15.46 2.04
C THR A 39 6.38 15.23 1.23
N PHE A 40 6.26 14.04 0.63
CA PHE A 40 5.04 13.60 -0.01
C PHE A 40 4.01 13.21 1.06
N THR A 41 2.80 13.74 0.95
CA THR A 41 1.73 13.49 1.91
C THR A 41 0.47 13.04 1.20
N LEU A 42 -0.48 12.47 1.95
CA LEU A 42 -1.79 12.11 1.43
C LEU A 42 -2.53 13.29 0.77
N ALA A 43 -2.19 14.54 1.16
CA ALA A 43 -2.70 15.76 0.53
C ALA A 43 -2.39 15.85 -0.96
N LYS A 44 -1.24 15.30 -1.35
CA LYS A 44 -0.64 15.42 -2.67
C LYS A 44 -0.94 14.22 -3.56
N MET A 45 -1.66 13.22 -3.05
CA MET A 45 -2.10 12.07 -3.84
C MET A 45 -3.04 12.55 -4.94
N THR A 46 -2.61 12.43 -6.18
CA THR A 46 -3.46 12.65 -7.36
C THR A 46 -4.30 11.41 -7.66
N GLN A 47 -5.18 11.52 -8.66
CA GLN A 47 -6.00 10.41 -9.12
C GLN A 47 -5.14 9.19 -9.52
N GLU A 48 -4.05 9.42 -10.24
CA GLU A 48 -3.12 8.40 -10.72
C GLU A 48 -2.36 7.74 -9.55
N HIS A 49 -2.01 8.50 -8.52
CA HIS A 49 -1.38 7.94 -7.32
C HIS A 49 -2.32 6.97 -6.58
N TRP A 50 -3.61 7.31 -6.51
CA TRP A 50 -4.62 6.41 -5.95
C TRP A 50 -4.81 5.16 -6.81
N GLN A 51 -4.80 5.30 -8.14
CA GLN A 51 -4.88 4.16 -9.05
C GLN A 51 -3.69 3.20 -8.85
N LEU A 52 -2.47 3.74 -8.81
CA LEU A 52 -1.25 2.97 -8.54
C LEU A 52 -1.35 2.24 -7.19
N MET A 53 -1.77 2.94 -6.14
CA MET A 53 -1.98 2.33 -4.81
C MET A 53 -3.00 1.19 -4.86
N GLY A 54 -4.12 1.40 -5.56
CA GLY A 54 -5.16 0.39 -5.74
C GLY A 54 -4.64 -0.87 -6.43
N LEU A 55 -3.86 -0.72 -7.50
CA LEU A 55 -3.24 -1.82 -8.23
C LEU A 55 -2.23 -2.60 -7.38
N CYS A 56 -1.37 -1.91 -6.63
CA CYS A 56 -0.43 -2.56 -5.71
C CYS A 56 -1.15 -3.38 -4.63
N VAL A 57 -2.21 -2.81 -4.03
CA VAL A 57 -3.00 -3.53 -3.02
C VAL A 57 -3.70 -4.74 -3.64
N GLU A 58 -4.34 -4.58 -4.80
CA GLU A 58 -4.98 -5.69 -5.53
C GLU A 58 -4.01 -6.84 -5.81
N HIS A 59 -2.81 -6.51 -6.30
CA HIS A 59 -1.74 -7.48 -6.54
C HIS A 59 -1.39 -8.23 -5.26
N ASN A 60 -1.11 -7.50 -4.18
CA ASN A 60 -0.73 -8.08 -2.89
C ASN A 60 -1.81 -8.99 -2.31
N LEU A 61 -3.09 -8.60 -2.38
CA LEU A 61 -4.21 -9.42 -1.93
C LEU A 61 -4.29 -10.76 -2.67
N ARG A 62 -3.92 -10.79 -3.96
CA ARG A 62 -3.84 -12.03 -4.75
C ARG A 62 -2.65 -12.90 -4.36
N VAL A 63 -1.52 -12.28 -4.02
CA VAL A 63 -0.26 -12.96 -3.70
C VAL A 63 -0.21 -13.48 -2.25
N ILE A 64 -0.78 -12.76 -1.29
CA ILE A 64 -0.76 -13.10 0.15
C ILE A 64 -1.17 -14.57 0.42
N PRO A 65 -2.29 -15.11 -0.12
CA PRO A 65 -2.65 -16.51 0.12
C PRO A 65 -1.60 -17.51 -0.40
N LYS A 66 -0.88 -17.17 -1.48
CA LYS A 66 0.18 -18.01 -2.04
C LYS A 66 1.43 -17.97 -1.15
N LEU A 67 1.87 -16.77 -0.75
CA LEU A 67 2.98 -16.57 0.19
C LEU A 67 2.73 -17.28 1.52
N MET A 68 1.53 -17.13 2.07
CA MET A 68 1.15 -17.79 3.32
C MET A 68 1.36 -19.30 3.23
N ARG A 69 0.92 -19.97 2.15
CA ARG A 69 1.15 -21.42 1.99
C ARG A 69 2.63 -21.82 1.98
N VAL A 70 3.50 -21.02 1.38
CA VAL A 70 4.95 -21.30 1.30
C VAL A 70 5.62 -21.17 2.67
N TYR A 71 5.25 -20.14 3.45
CA TYR A 71 5.80 -19.91 4.79
C TYR A 71 5.22 -20.85 5.87
N GLN A 72 4.22 -21.66 5.53
CA GLN A 72 3.52 -22.55 6.46
C GLN A 72 4.16 -23.94 6.62
N THR A 73 5.38 -24.14 6.12
CA THR A 73 6.13 -25.39 6.27
C THR A 73 6.52 -25.61 7.74
N GLY A 74 5.67 -26.29 8.53
CA GLY A 74 6.01 -26.83 9.86
C GLY A 74 5.17 -26.44 11.09
N ARG A 75 3.94 -25.91 10.99
CA ARG A 75 3.08 -25.64 12.18
C ARG A 75 1.62 -26.08 12.01
N ASP A 76 0.97 -26.39 13.15
CA ASP A 76 -0.38 -26.91 13.35
C ASP A 76 -1.43 -26.57 12.26
N LEU A 77 -2.03 -27.63 11.68
CA LEU A 77 -3.05 -27.58 10.63
C LEU A 77 -4.24 -26.66 10.96
N ILE A 78 -4.66 -26.58 12.24
CA ILE A 78 -5.82 -25.80 12.68
C ILE A 78 -5.50 -24.30 12.69
N ARG A 79 -4.32 -23.91 13.21
CA ARG A 79 -3.84 -22.53 13.16
C ARG A 79 -3.65 -22.08 11.72
N ASN A 80 -3.24 -23.00 10.86
CA ASN A 80 -3.05 -22.78 9.44
C ASN A 80 -4.36 -22.43 8.71
N TRP A 81 -5.39 -23.22 8.98
CA TRP A 81 -6.72 -23.01 8.44
C TRP A 81 -7.32 -21.67 8.90
N LEU A 82 -7.18 -21.33 10.19
CA LEU A 82 -7.63 -20.05 10.75
C LEU A 82 -6.92 -18.85 10.11
N LEU A 83 -5.60 -18.91 9.93
CA LEU A 83 -4.84 -17.84 9.27
C LEU A 83 -5.24 -17.67 7.81
N CYS A 84 -5.41 -18.78 7.08
CA CYS A 84 -5.89 -18.73 5.70
C CYS A 84 -7.31 -18.18 5.61
N PHE A 85 -8.19 -18.55 6.55
CA PHE A 85 -9.55 -18.05 6.61
C PHE A 85 -9.59 -16.55 6.92
N ALA A 86 -8.82 -16.09 7.91
CA ALA A 86 -8.70 -14.68 8.26
C ALA A 86 -8.13 -13.85 7.09
N ALA A 87 -7.11 -14.36 6.38
CA ALA A 87 -6.56 -13.70 5.20
C ALA A 87 -7.59 -13.59 4.05
N ARG A 88 -8.40 -14.64 3.84
CA ARG A 88 -9.51 -14.63 2.86
C ARG A 88 -10.61 -13.64 3.25
N TRP A 89 -10.90 -13.51 4.54
CA TRP A 89 -11.92 -12.61 5.02
C TRP A 89 -11.48 -11.14 4.93
N MET A 90 -10.22 -10.86 5.28
CA MET A 90 -9.60 -9.54 5.09
C MET A 90 -9.50 -9.17 3.61
N THR A 91 -9.20 -10.11 2.72
CA THR A 91 -9.16 -9.81 1.27
C THR A 91 -10.52 -9.37 0.74
N GLN A 92 -11.64 -9.92 1.25
CA GLN A 92 -12.99 -9.50 0.86
C GLN A 92 -13.35 -8.09 1.37
N SER A 93 -13.02 -7.76 2.62
CA SER A 93 -13.32 -6.43 3.17
C SER A 93 -12.49 -5.31 2.54
N VAL A 94 -11.32 -5.65 1.98
CA VAL A 94 -10.42 -4.70 1.32
C VAL A 94 -10.82 -4.43 -0.15
N GLN A 95 -11.60 -5.30 -0.79
CA GLN A 95 -12.01 -5.15 -2.20
C GLN A 95 -12.70 -3.82 -2.49
N GLN A 96 -13.59 -3.37 -1.60
CA GLN A 96 -14.29 -2.09 -1.79
C GLN A 96 -13.33 -0.90 -1.80
N TYR A 97 -12.30 -0.92 -0.95
CA TYR A 97 -11.29 0.14 -0.90
C TYR A 97 -10.39 0.10 -2.13
N VAL A 98 -10.04 -1.09 -2.61
CA VAL A 98 -9.31 -1.28 -3.88
C VAL A 98 -10.11 -0.72 -5.05
N ALA A 99 -11.40 -1.03 -5.14
CA ALA A 99 -12.26 -0.53 -6.21
C ALA A 99 -12.34 1.01 -6.21
N THR A 100 -12.46 1.62 -5.03
CA THR A 100 -12.43 3.08 -4.87
C THR A 100 -11.09 3.68 -5.31
N MET A 101 -9.97 3.11 -4.85
CA MET A 101 -8.63 3.55 -5.24
C MET A 101 -8.35 3.40 -6.73
N LYS A 102 -8.83 2.32 -7.38
CA LYS A 102 -8.69 2.12 -8.82
C LYS A 102 -9.52 3.10 -9.66
N ARG A 103 -10.56 3.73 -9.10
CA ARG A 103 -11.21 4.89 -9.73
C ARG A 103 -10.42 6.19 -9.56
N GLY A 104 -9.38 6.14 -8.72
CA GLY A 104 -8.52 7.26 -8.36
C GLY A 104 -9.06 8.08 -7.19
N GLU A 105 -9.95 7.48 -6.39
CA GLU A 105 -10.56 8.11 -5.22
C GLU A 105 -9.87 7.62 -3.93
N PRO A 106 -9.76 8.48 -2.90
CA PRO A 106 -9.26 8.05 -1.60
C PRO A 106 -10.20 7.02 -0.96
N PRO A 107 -9.68 5.93 -0.34
CA PRO A 107 -10.50 4.86 0.21
C PRO A 107 -11.27 5.28 1.47
N ILE A 108 -10.83 6.33 2.16
CA ILE A 108 -11.42 6.83 3.40
C ILE A 108 -11.43 8.36 3.34
N ALA A 109 -12.49 8.98 3.88
CA ALA A 109 -12.56 10.43 4.03
C ALA A 109 -11.33 10.95 4.80
N ARG A 110 -10.79 12.06 4.33
CA ARG A 110 -9.59 12.70 4.89
C ARG A 110 -9.88 13.16 6.32
N ARG A 111 -9.49 12.34 7.30
CA ARG A 111 -9.39 12.80 8.69
C ARG A 111 -8.13 13.65 8.79
N GLU A 112 -8.24 14.83 9.40
CA GLU A 112 -7.07 15.62 9.77
C GLU A 112 -6.06 14.71 10.46
N ALA A 113 -4.79 14.78 10.03
CA ALA A 113 -3.74 13.99 10.64
C ALA A 113 -3.76 14.27 12.14
N SER A 114 -3.94 13.23 12.96
CA SER A 114 -3.92 13.43 14.40
C SER A 114 -2.57 14.03 14.77
N ARG A 115 -2.59 15.08 15.60
CA ARG A 115 -1.39 15.77 16.12
C ARG A 115 -0.32 14.80 16.68
N TRP A 116 -0.73 13.59 17.05
CA TRP A 116 0.11 12.51 17.56
C TRP A 116 0.96 11.79 16.49
N LEU A 117 0.56 11.79 15.21
CA LEU A 117 1.30 11.14 14.12
C LEU A 117 2.41 12.03 13.55
N TYR A 118 2.26 13.36 13.68
CA TYR A 118 3.25 14.36 13.26
C TYR A 118 3.39 15.40 14.38
N PRO A 119 4.16 15.11 15.45
CA PRO A 119 4.38 16.08 16.49
C PRO A 119 5.15 17.28 15.94
N ASP A 120 4.76 18.49 16.34
CA ASP A 120 5.51 19.71 16.04
C ASP A 120 6.91 19.58 16.65
N ILE A 121 7.92 19.38 15.81
CA ILE A 121 9.31 19.32 16.27
C ILE A 121 9.79 20.76 16.44
N PRO A 122 10.11 21.23 17.66
CA PRO A 122 10.61 22.58 17.86
C PRO A 122 11.86 22.79 17.01
N VAL A 123 11.88 23.90 16.28
CA VAL A 123 13.05 24.37 15.53
C VAL A 123 13.96 25.03 16.56
N PHE A 124 15.13 24.42 16.81
CA PHE A 124 16.19 24.97 17.65
C PHE A 124 17.11 25.86 16.83
#